data_AF-A0A6I3SSV9-F1
#
_entry.id   AF-A0A6I3SSV9-F1
#
_cell.length_a   1.000
_cell.length_b   1.000
_cell.length_c   1.000
_cell.angle_alpha   90.00
_cell.angle_beta   90.00
_cell.angle_gamma   90.00
#
_symmetry.space_group_name_H-M   'P 1'
#
loop_
_entity.id
_entity.type
_entity.pdbx_description
1 polymer ?
#
loop_
_entity_poly.entity_id
_entity_poly.type
_entity_poly.pdbx_seq_one_letter_code
_entity_poly.pdbx_strand_id
1 'polypeptide(L)'
;MDFWKQVKETAFGVLKLRPTEMWGLTLMELIEMAEARNKETVTHYELSYRRTAWLAANLMNAAGTLKQPVTVDLLLGIDSTEDARPINEEDRTKAFRDLVEKFNQ
;
A
#
# COMPACT_ATOMS: atom_id res chain seq x y z
N MET A 1 -6.38 -22.08 26.32
CA MET A 1 -7.08 -20.99 25.60
C MET A 1 -8.51 -21.44 25.41
N ASP A 2 -9.47 -20.56 25.68
CA ASP A 2 -10.90 -20.85 25.52
C ASP A 2 -11.31 -20.64 24.06
N PHE A 3 -11.68 -21.72 23.37
CA PHE A 3 -12.05 -21.72 21.96
C PHE A 3 -13.14 -20.69 21.64
N TRP A 4 -14.17 -20.62 22.49
CA TRP A 4 -15.29 -19.69 22.29
C TRP A 4 -14.91 -18.23 22.46
N LYS A 5 -13.87 -17.95 23.25
CA LYS A 5 -13.34 -16.59 23.40
C LYS A 5 -12.73 -16.11 22.09
N GLN A 6 -11.90 -16.92 21.43
CA GLN A 6 -11.28 -16.58 20.15
C GLN A 6 -12.30 -16.37 19.04
N VAL A 7 -13.30 -17.26 18.96
CA VAL A 7 -14.39 -17.15 17.98
C VAL A 7 -15.13 -15.82 18.13
N LYS A 8 -15.44 -15.40 19.37
CA LYS A 8 -16.11 -14.13 19.65
C LYS A 8 -15.22 -12.92 19.37
N GLU A 9 -13.93 -12.99 19.70
CA GLU A 9 -12.96 -11.92 19.40
C GLU A 9 -12.83 -11.69 17.89
N THR A 10 -12.74 -12.76 17.10
CA THR A 10 -12.70 -12.67 15.64
C THR A 10 -14.01 -12.16 15.07
N ALA A 11 -15.15 -12.72 15.49
CA ALA A 11 -16.46 -12.35 14.95
C ALA A 11 -16.84 -10.89 15.27
N PHE A 12 -16.72 -10.48 16.52
CA PHE A 12 -17.17 -9.15 16.96
C PHE A 12 -16.09 -8.08 16.87
N GLY A 13 -14.82 -8.45 16.99
CA GLY A 13 -13.70 -7.52 16.90
C GLY A 13 -13.24 -7.31 15.46
N VAL A 14 -12.70 -8.37 14.84
CA VAL A 14 -12.08 -8.28 13.50
C VAL A 14 -13.14 -8.08 12.41
N LEU A 15 -14.18 -8.91 12.44
CA LEU A 15 -15.23 -8.91 11.42
C LEU A 15 -16.38 -7.94 11.74
N LYS A 16 -16.47 -7.45 12.97
CA LYS A 16 -17.50 -6.52 13.44
C LYS A 16 -18.94 -7.00 13.16
N LEU A 17 -19.16 -8.31 13.25
CA LEU A 17 -20.47 -8.93 13.04
C LEU A 17 -21.42 -8.59 14.20
N ARG A 18 -22.72 -8.54 13.92
CA ARG A 18 -23.74 -8.53 14.96
C ARG A 18 -23.90 -9.93 15.54
N PRO A 19 -24.37 -10.08 16.79
CA PRO A 19 -24.60 -11.39 17.40
C PRO A 19 -25.47 -12.32 16.53
N THR A 20 -26.53 -11.77 15.90
CA THR A 20 -27.42 -12.54 15.02
C THR A 20 -26.72 -13.04 13.75
N GLU A 21 -25.75 -12.29 13.24
CA GLU A 21 -24.98 -12.68 12.05
C GLU A 21 -23.97 -13.76 12.41
N MET A 22 -23.26 -13.62 13.54
CA MET A 22 -22.31 -14.62 14.01
C MET A 22 -22.96 -16.00 14.22
N TRP A 23 -24.12 -16.06 14.87
CA TRP A 23 -24.80 -17.34 15.12
C TRP A 23 -25.47 -17.93 13.87
N GLY A 24 -25.64 -17.13 12.82
CA GLY A 24 -26.13 -17.62 11.52
C GLY A 24 -25.04 -18.23 10.64
N LEU A 25 -23.76 -18.04 10.99
CA LEU A 25 -22.62 -18.56 10.25
C LEU A 25 -22.16 -19.90 10.81
N THR A 26 -21.71 -20.76 9.90
CA THR A 26 -20.91 -21.92 10.24
C THR A 26 -19.49 -21.49 10.64
N LEU A 27 -18.80 -22.35 11.39
CA LEU A 27 -17.41 -22.09 11.78
C LEU A 27 -16.49 -21.91 10.56
N MET A 28 -16.75 -22.64 9.47
CA MET A 28 -15.96 -22.55 8.24
C MET A 28 -16.12 -21.17 7.58
N GLU A 29 -17.35 -20.70 7.43
CA GLU A 29 -17.62 -19.37 6.87
C GLU A 29 -16.97 -18.27 7.71
N LEU A 30 -16.98 -18.40 9.04
CA LEU A 30 -16.31 -17.44 9.92
C LEU A 30 -14.80 -17.38 9.67
N ILE A 31 -14.16 -18.54 9.47
CA ILE A 31 -12.71 -18.62 9.19
C ILE A 31 -12.41 -18.00 7.82
N GLU A 32 -13.17 -18.34 6.78
CA GLU A 32 -12.99 -17.78 5.44
C GLU A 32 -13.16 -16.26 5.43
N MET A 33 -14.18 -15.75 6.13
CA MET A 33 -14.38 -14.31 6.29
C MET A 33 -13.20 -13.65 7.00
N ALA A 34 -12.70 -14.25 8.08
CA ALA A 34 -11.55 -13.72 8.82
C ALA A 34 -10.29 -13.65 7.95
N GLU A 35 -10.03 -14.69 7.16
CA GLU A 35 -8.92 -14.71 6.21
C GLU A 35 -9.06 -13.65 5.11
N ALA A 36 -10.25 -13.55 4.51
CA ALA A 36 -10.54 -12.56 3.47
C ALA A 36 -10.36 -11.13 4.02
N ARG A 37 -10.87 -10.87 5.23
CA ARG A 37 -10.73 -9.58 5.89
C ARG A 37 -9.27 -9.23 6.18
N ASN A 38 -8.48 -10.20 6.62
CA ASN A 38 -7.07 -9.99 6.87
C ASN A 38 -6.31 -9.65 5.58
N LYS A 39 -6.57 -10.38 4.49
CA LYS A 39 -5.99 -10.09 3.17
C LYS A 39 -6.35 -8.68 2.69
N GLU A 40 -7.63 -8.32 2.73
CA GLU A 40 -8.10 -6.98 2.36
C GLU A 40 -7.42 -5.88 3.20
N THR A 41 -7.29 -6.10 4.51
CA THR A 41 -6.68 -5.15 5.43
C THR A 41 -5.21 -4.92 5.09
N VAL A 42 -4.45 -5.99 4.84
CA VAL A 42 -3.04 -5.91 4.43
C VAL A 42 -2.91 -5.12 3.13
N THR A 43 -3.70 -5.47 2.10
CA THR A 43 -3.68 -4.76 0.82
C THR A 43 -4.04 -3.28 0.98
N HIS A 44 -5.03 -2.95 1.79
CA HIS A 44 -5.42 -1.57 2.05
C HIS A 44 -4.28 -0.77 2.72
N TYR A 45 -3.61 -1.35 3.71
CA TYR A 45 -2.47 -0.69 4.35
C TYR A 45 -1.30 -0.51 3.37
N GLU A 46 -0.95 -1.52 2.59
CA GLU A 46 0.11 -1.42 1.57
C GLU A 46 -0.16 -0.29 0.57
N LEU A 47 -1.40 -0.19 0.08
CA LEU A 47 -1.81 0.90 -0.82
C LEU A 47 -1.74 2.26 -0.14
N SER A 48 -2.13 2.35 1.13
CA SER A 48 -2.05 3.59 1.91
C SER A 48 -0.59 4.02 2.13
N TYR A 49 0.30 3.08 2.45
CA TYR A 49 1.74 3.34 2.58
C TYR A 49 2.33 3.82 1.26
N ARG A 50 2.04 3.14 0.15
CA ARG A 50 2.48 3.57 -1.20
C ARG A 50 1.99 4.96 -1.55
N ARG A 51 0.72 5.28 -1.28
CA ARG A 51 0.16 6.62 -1.54
C ARG A 51 0.85 7.70 -0.71
N THR A 52 1.13 7.40 0.55
CA THR A 52 1.80 8.33 1.48
C THR A 52 3.25 8.57 1.05
N ALA A 53 3.97 7.49 0.72
CA ALA A 53 5.32 7.57 0.19
C ALA A 53 5.38 8.35 -1.13
N TRP A 54 4.40 8.16 -2.02
CA TRP A 54 4.29 8.95 -3.25
C TRP A 54 4.11 10.44 -2.99
N LEU A 55 3.21 10.81 -2.06
CA LEU A 55 3.04 12.22 -1.69
C LEU A 55 4.31 12.80 -1.08
N ALA A 56 4.94 12.08 -0.15
CA ALA A 56 6.18 12.51 0.49
C ALA A 56 7.32 12.69 -0.53
N ALA A 57 7.52 11.72 -1.43
CA ALA A 57 8.52 11.81 -2.49
C ALA A 57 8.31 13.05 -3.37
N ASN A 58 7.08 13.34 -3.77
CA ASN A 58 6.78 14.53 -4.56
C ASN A 58 7.06 15.83 -3.81
N LEU A 59 6.65 15.93 -2.54
CA LEU A 59 6.93 17.12 -1.71
C LEU A 59 8.43 17.34 -1.51
N MET A 60 9.16 16.26 -1.22
CA MET A 60 10.60 16.27 -1.02
C MET A 60 11.34 16.70 -2.30
N ASN A 61 10.94 16.17 -3.44
CA ASN A 61 11.55 16.52 -4.73
C ASN A 61 11.18 17.94 -5.18
N ALA A 62 9.96 18.40 -4.90
CA ALA A 62 9.50 19.75 -5.25
C ALA A 62 10.19 20.85 -4.41
N ALA A 63 10.63 20.53 -3.18
CA ALA A 63 11.34 21.49 -2.33
C ALA A 63 12.72 21.89 -2.87
N GLY A 64 13.29 21.14 -3.83
CA GLY A 64 14.53 21.50 -4.53
C GLY A 64 15.82 21.46 -3.69
N THR A 65 15.76 20.99 -2.45
CA THR A 65 16.90 20.94 -1.52
C THR A 65 17.72 19.64 -1.62
N LEU A 66 17.23 18.65 -2.36
CA LEU A 66 17.81 17.31 -2.41
C LEU A 66 18.72 17.15 -3.64
N LYS A 67 19.92 16.62 -3.41
CA LYS A 67 20.90 16.32 -4.47
C LYS A 67 20.47 15.15 -5.38
N GLN A 68 19.66 14.24 -4.86
CA GLN A 68 19.14 13.08 -5.57
C GLN A 68 17.62 13.01 -5.39
N PRO A 69 16.88 12.62 -6.44
CA PRO A 69 15.44 12.46 -6.33
C PRO A 69 15.09 11.30 -5.40
N VAL A 70 14.15 11.53 -4.50
CA VAL A 70 13.58 10.51 -3.63
C VAL A 70 12.48 9.77 -4.39
N THR A 71 12.53 8.44 -4.38
CA THR A 71 11.51 7.58 -5.00
C THR A 71 10.62 6.94 -3.94
N VAL A 72 9.46 6.44 -4.36
CA VAL A 72 8.52 5.72 -3.49
C VAL A 72 9.18 4.47 -2.90
N ASP A 73 9.88 3.70 -3.72
CA ASP A 73 10.51 2.45 -3.30
C ASP A 73 11.64 2.69 -2.28
N LEU A 74 12.40 3.78 -2.45
CA LEU A 74 13.38 4.23 -1.46
C LEU A 74 12.73 4.54 -0.10
N LEU A 75 11.59 5.25 -0.10
CA LEU A 75 10.87 5.57 1.14
C LEU A 75 10.23 4.35 1.80
N LEU A 76 9.89 3.34 1.01
CA LEU A 76 9.32 2.09 1.51
C LEU A 76 10.38 1.05 1.90
N GLY A 77 11.67 1.36 1.72
CA GLY A 77 12.76 0.41 1.97
C GLY A 77 12.67 -0.84 1.10
N ILE A 78 12.03 -0.72 -0.08
CA ILE A 78 12.00 -1.79 -1.06
C ILE A 78 13.36 -1.73 -1.75
N ASP A 79 14.20 -2.75 -1.50
CA ASP A 79 15.50 -2.91 -2.13
C ASP A 79 15.32 -2.84 -3.65
N SER A 80 15.62 -1.68 -4.21
CA SER A 80 15.52 -1.41 -5.63
C SER A 80 16.80 -1.92 -6.29
N THR A 81 17.10 -3.22 -6.14
CA THR A 81 18.39 -3.78 -6.54
C THR A 81 18.52 -4.08 -8.04
N GLU A 82 17.56 -3.71 -8.88
CA GLU A 82 17.67 -4.01 -10.32
C GLU A 82 17.85 -2.80 -11.26
N ASP A 83 17.40 -1.58 -10.94
CA ASP A 83 17.37 -0.51 -11.96
C ASP A 83 17.72 0.92 -11.51
N ALA A 84 18.36 1.11 -10.36
CA ALA A 84 18.86 2.44 -9.95
C ALA A 84 20.14 2.83 -10.71
N ARG A 85 20.11 2.86 -12.05
CA ARG A 85 21.13 3.58 -12.81
C ARG A 85 20.96 5.08 -12.52
N PRO A 86 22.01 5.80 -12.13
CA PRO A 86 21.91 7.25 -11.98
C PRO A 86 21.51 7.85 -13.33
N ILE A 87 20.31 8.42 -13.40
CA ILE A 87 19.80 9.09 -14.61
C ILE A 87 20.66 10.34 -14.84
N ASN A 88 21.30 10.42 -16.01
CA ASN A 88 22.09 11.58 -16.41
C ASN A 88 21.15 12.77 -16.71
N GLU A 89 21.66 14.00 -16.60
CA GLU A 89 20.90 15.23 -16.79
C GLU A 89 20.28 15.33 -18.20
N GLU A 90 20.96 14.79 -19.21
CA GLU A 90 20.44 14.65 -20.57
C GLU A 90 19.23 13.72 -20.67
N ASP A 91 19.25 12.59 -19.96
CA ASP A 91 18.16 11.61 -19.96
C ASP A 91 16.90 12.19 -19.29
N ARG A 92 17.09 13.00 -18.25
CA ARG A 92 16.02 13.75 -17.58
C ARG A 92 15.35 14.74 -18.52
N THR A 93 16.15 15.47 -19.28
CA THR A 93 15.67 16.49 -20.22
C THR A 93 14.91 15.86 -21.39
N LYS A 94 15.39 14.71 -21.87
CA LYS A 94 14.73 13.93 -22.90
C LYS A 94 13.39 13.36 -22.43
N ALA A 95 13.36 12.73 -21.25
CA ALA A 95 12.12 12.20 -20.67
C ALA A 95 11.07 13.31 -20.45
N PHE A 96 11.49 14.51 -20.06
CA PHE A 96 10.60 15.66 -19.91
C PHE A 96 10.03 16.12 -21.26
N ARG A 97 10.85 16.21 -22.32
CA ARG A 97 10.37 16.52 -23.68
C ARG A 97 9.37 15.50 -24.20
N ASP A 98 9.66 14.21 -24.04
CA ASP A 98 8.79 13.12 -24.49
C ASP A 98 7.43 13.14 -23.76
N LEU A 99 7.42 13.55 -22.48
CA LEU A 99 6.19 13.76 -21.71
C LEU A 99 5.40 14.96 -22.22
N VAL A 100 6.06 16.10 -22.48
CA VAL A 100 5.41 17.30 -23.01
C VAL A 100 4.80 17.03 -24.39
N GLU A 101 5.48 16.29 -25.27
CA GLU A 101 4.91 15.91 -26.58
C GLU A 101 3.69 14.99 -26.46
N LYS A 102 3.70 14.03 -25.53
CA LYS A 102 2.56 13.11 -25.32
C LYS A 102 1.30 13.76 -24.77
N PHE A 103 1.44 14.85 -24.01
CA PHE A 103 0.31 15.50 -23.33
C PHE A 103 -0.14 16.82 -23.99
N ASN A 104 0.60 17.34 -24.98
CA ASN A 104 0.22 18.51 -25.79
C ASN A 104 -0.32 18.16 -27.20
N GLN A 105 -0.68 16.88 -27.44
CA GLN A 105 -1.53 16.46 -28.56
C GLN A 105 -2.95 16.21 -28.06
#